data_AF-A0A1V5REX2-F1
#
_entry.id   AF-A0A1V5REX2-F1
#
_cell.length_a   1.000
_cell.length_b   1.000
_cell.length_c   1.000
_cell.angle_alpha   90.00
_cell.angle_beta   90.00
_cell.angle_gamma   90.00
#
_symmetry.space_group_name_H-M   'P 1'
#
loop_
_entity.id
_entity.type
_entity.pdbx_description
1 polymer ?
#
loop_
_entity_poly.entity_id
_entity_poly.type
_entity_poly.pdbx_seq_one_letter_code
_entity_poly.pdbx_strand_id
1 'polypeptide(L)'
;MLTVANNRELYLKTRTSIGFESLNDPKAHELYEALEQAAREDSLASSEYLLQLLDSEQVKSDLSSSFGLAEFRNEPHKILNEGLLRIRLRSWEKKRQSNKRLLDITQLEGNDSEAIEELLKERLEIEEEIARIKQELE
;
A
#
# COMPACT_ATOMS: atom_id res chain seq x y z
N MET A 1 4.03 -5.53 4.41
CA MET A 1 5.04 -6.25 3.62
C MET A 1 5.47 -7.57 4.24
N LEU A 2 5.75 -7.65 5.55
CA LEU A 2 6.12 -8.93 6.18
C LEU A 2 5.08 -10.06 5.94
N THR A 3 3.77 -9.76 6.00
CA THR A 3 2.72 -10.74 5.70
C THR A 3 2.87 -11.39 4.33
N VAL A 4 3.13 -10.59 3.27
CA VAL A 4 3.30 -11.11 1.90
C VAL A 4 4.67 -11.73 1.68
N ALA A 5 5.70 -11.30 2.42
CA ALA A 5 7.02 -11.94 2.40
C ALA A 5 6.99 -13.36 3.03
N ASN A 6 6.10 -13.58 4.00
CA ASN A 6 5.82 -14.89 4.60
C ASN A 6 4.83 -15.73 3.77
N ASN A 7 3.99 -15.08 2.95
CA ASN A 7 2.94 -15.72 2.16
C ASN A 7 3.04 -15.29 0.70
N ARG A 8 4.04 -15.80 0.00
CA ARG A 8 4.56 -15.22 -1.26
C ARG A 8 3.63 -15.43 -2.45
N GLU A 9 2.80 -16.46 -2.39
CA GLU A 9 1.67 -16.62 -3.31
C GLU A 9 0.65 -15.48 -3.21
N LEU A 10 0.48 -14.88 -2.02
CA LEU A 10 -0.38 -13.71 -1.84
C LEU A 10 0.28 -12.47 -2.41
N TYR A 11 1.60 -12.37 -2.34
CA TYR A 11 2.34 -11.30 -3.01
C TYR A 11 2.03 -11.27 -4.51
N LEU A 12 2.18 -12.41 -5.19
CA LEU A 12 1.91 -12.51 -6.64
C LEU A 12 0.49 -12.07 -7.02
N LYS A 13 -0.50 -12.38 -6.17
CA LYS A 13 -1.90 -12.02 -6.38
C LYS A 13 -2.20 -10.54 -6.12
N THR A 14 -1.39 -9.87 -5.30
CA THR A 14 -1.69 -8.52 -4.78
C THR A 14 -0.66 -7.46 -5.12
N ARG A 15 0.44 -7.80 -5.81
CA ARG A 15 1.54 -6.87 -6.12
C ARG A 15 1.09 -5.60 -6.86
N THR A 16 0.07 -5.71 -7.72
CA THR A 16 -0.53 -4.57 -8.44
C THR A 16 -1.34 -3.64 -7.54
N SER A 17 -1.89 -4.15 -6.44
CA SER A 17 -2.66 -3.38 -5.46
C SER A 17 -1.79 -2.74 -4.38
N ILE A 18 -0.62 -3.32 -4.08
CA ILE A 18 0.36 -2.72 -3.19
C ILE A 18 1.01 -1.56 -3.93
N GLY A 19 1.77 -1.79 -5.00
CA GLY A 19 2.50 -0.73 -5.71
C GLY A 19 3.56 -0.03 -4.85
N PHE A 20 4.73 0.23 -5.42
CA PHE A 20 5.85 0.84 -4.71
C PHE A 20 5.48 2.19 -4.08
N GLU A 21 4.93 3.12 -4.86
CA GLU A 21 4.58 4.48 -4.44
C GLU A 21 3.54 4.59 -3.32
N SER A 22 2.82 3.51 -3.01
CA SER A 22 1.81 3.51 -1.95
C SER A 22 2.41 3.26 -0.57
N LEU A 23 3.64 2.76 -0.53
CA LEU A 23 4.40 2.48 0.68
C LEU A 23 5.09 3.77 1.12
N ASN A 24 5.02 4.10 2.41
CA ASN A 24 5.68 5.30 2.96
C ASN A 24 6.91 4.94 3.81
N ASP A 25 7.15 3.65 4.07
CA ASP A 25 8.24 3.16 4.91
C ASP A 25 9.37 2.64 4.02
N PRO A 26 10.59 3.19 4.11
CA PRO A 26 11.75 2.70 3.37
C PRO A 26 12.01 1.19 3.56
N LYS A 27 11.75 0.64 4.74
CA LYS A 27 11.89 -0.81 4.98
C LYS A 27 10.87 -1.63 4.19
N ALA A 28 9.68 -1.07 3.99
CA ALA A 28 8.64 -1.71 3.18
C ALA A 28 9.00 -1.66 1.69
N HIS A 29 9.62 -0.59 1.22
CA HIS A 29 10.15 -0.49 -0.15
C HIS A 29 11.22 -1.56 -0.40
N GLU A 30 12.18 -1.70 0.51
CA GLU A 30 13.23 -2.70 0.39
C GLU A 30 12.67 -4.13 0.29
N LEU A 31 11.70 -4.47 1.16
CA LEU A 31 11.00 -5.77 1.08
C LEU A 31 10.22 -5.93 -0.23
N TYR A 32 9.61 -4.85 -0.74
CA TYR A 32 8.88 -4.88 -2.01
C TYR A 32 9.83 -5.16 -3.18
N GLU A 33 10.97 -4.47 -3.23
CA GLU A 33 11.97 -4.65 -4.28
C GLU A 33 12.56 -6.05 -4.27
N ALA A 34 12.90 -6.58 -3.09
CA ALA A 34 13.37 -7.96 -2.93
C ALA A 34 12.33 -8.98 -3.42
N LEU A 35 11.05 -8.77 -3.10
CA LEU A 35 9.96 -9.63 -3.57
C LEU A 35 9.73 -9.51 -5.08
N GLU A 36 9.82 -8.31 -5.65
CA GLU A 36 9.74 -8.10 -7.11
C GLU A 36 10.87 -8.79 -7.85
N GLN A 37 12.11 -8.68 -7.34
CA GLN A 37 13.26 -9.33 -7.94
C GLN A 37 13.12 -10.86 -7.87
N ALA A 38 12.83 -11.40 -6.68
CA ALA A 38 12.60 -12.83 -6.51
C ALA A 38 11.44 -13.36 -7.36
N ALA A 39 10.38 -12.56 -7.56
CA ALA A 39 9.26 -12.91 -8.45
C ALA A 39 9.66 -12.96 -9.92
N ARG A 40 10.51 -12.02 -10.38
CA ARG A 40 11.02 -12.00 -11.75
C ARG A 40 11.95 -13.18 -12.06
N GLU A 41 12.66 -13.66 -11.05
CA GLU A 41 13.64 -14.75 -11.16
C GLU A 41 13.06 -16.13 -10.75
N ASP A 42 11.74 -16.23 -10.57
CA ASP A 42 11.03 -17.45 -10.13
C ASP A 42 11.63 -18.08 -8.84
N SER A 43 12.21 -17.24 -8.00
CA SER A 43 12.98 -17.64 -6.80
C SER A 43 12.27 -17.28 -5.49
N LEU A 44 10.98 -16.93 -5.56
CA LEU A 44 10.16 -16.61 -4.38
C LEU A 44 10.11 -17.76 -3.35
N ALA A 45 10.31 -19.02 -3.75
CA ALA A 45 10.25 -20.12 -2.80
C ALA A 45 11.38 -20.08 -1.74
N SER A 46 12.53 -19.47 -2.04
CA SER A 46 13.67 -19.45 -1.12
C SER A 46 13.63 -18.27 -0.16
N SER A 47 13.56 -18.58 1.14
CA SER A 47 13.68 -17.57 2.21
C SER A 47 15.09 -16.99 2.28
N GLU A 48 16.10 -17.82 2.06
CA GLU A 48 17.52 -17.45 2.06
C GLU A 48 17.82 -16.46 0.94
N TYR A 49 17.24 -16.69 -0.24
CA TYR A 49 17.39 -15.80 -1.38
C TYR A 49 16.81 -14.42 -1.08
N LEU A 50 15.59 -14.35 -0.53
CA LEU A 50 15.00 -13.07 -0.12
C LEU A 50 15.87 -12.33 0.91
N LEU A 51 16.44 -13.04 1.88
CA LEU A 51 17.34 -12.42 2.87
C LEU A 51 18.63 -11.89 2.25
N GLN A 52 19.14 -12.53 1.19
CA GLN A 52 20.34 -12.08 0.46
C GLN A 52 20.10 -10.82 -0.37
N LEU A 53 18.86 -10.60 -0.82
CA LEU A 53 18.47 -9.40 -1.59
C LEU A 53 18.30 -8.15 -0.73
N LEU A 54 18.20 -8.30 0.59
CA LEU A 54 18.06 -7.18 1.50
C LEU A 54 19.43 -6.57 1.81
N ASP A 55 19.48 -5.25 1.94
CA ASP A 55 20.67 -4.50 2.31
C ASP A 55 20.68 -4.20 3.82
N SER A 56 19.51 -3.90 4.39
CA SER A 56 19.34 -3.51 5.78
C SER A 56 19.33 -4.72 6.70
N GLU A 57 20.33 -4.78 7.60
CA GLU A 57 20.39 -5.82 8.64
C GLU A 57 19.15 -5.82 9.54
N GLN A 58 18.53 -4.66 9.76
CA GLN A 58 17.27 -4.60 10.51
C GLN A 58 16.13 -5.28 9.75
N VAL A 59 16.01 -5.03 8.44
CA VAL A 59 14.95 -5.65 7.63
C VAL A 59 15.15 -7.15 7.49
N LYS A 60 16.41 -7.61 7.37
CA LYS A 60 16.77 -9.04 7.44
C LYS A 60 16.36 -9.66 8.77
N SER A 61 16.67 -8.99 9.88
CA SER A 61 16.33 -9.46 11.22
C SER A 61 14.81 -9.55 11.42
N ASP A 62 14.07 -8.52 10.99
CA ASP A 62 12.61 -8.46 11.05
C ASP A 62 11.99 -9.59 10.20
N LEU A 63 12.47 -9.79 8.96
CA LEU A 63 11.98 -10.85 8.07
C LEU A 63 12.31 -12.24 8.61
N SER A 64 13.55 -12.47 9.05
CA SER A 64 13.97 -13.75 9.61
C SER A 64 13.15 -14.14 10.85
N SER A 65 12.94 -13.18 11.75
CA SER A 65 12.12 -13.38 12.95
C SER A 65 10.66 -13.66 12.61
N SER A 66 10.14 -13.04 11.55
CA SER A 66 8.74 -13.20 11.15
C SER A 66 8.37 -14.62 10.71
N PHE A 67 9.30 -15.41 10.16
CA PHE A 67 9.04 -16.79 9.71
C PHE A 67 8.51 -17.70 10.82
N GLY A 68 8.89 -17.43 12.07
CA GLY A 68 8.44 -18.19 13.23
C GLY A 68 7.05 -17.79 13.76
N LEU A 69 6.57 -16.59 13.43
CA LEU A 69 5.40 -15.99 14.08
C LEU A 69 4.09 -16.58 13.56
N ALA A 70 3.22 -16.97 14.49
CA ALA A 70 1.94 -17.61 14.17
C ALA A 70 0.94 -16.67 13.47
N GLU A 71 1.05 -15.35 13.71
CA GLU A 71 0.23 -14.33 13.06
C GLU A 71 0.30 -14.37 11.53
N PHE A 72 1.46 -14.72 10.96
CA PHE A 72 1.61 -14.84 9.51
C PHE A 72 1.13 -16.19 8.94
N ARG A 73 0.75 -17.15 9.79
CA ARG A 73 0.21 -18.46 9.40
C ARG A 73 -1.31 -18.57 9.57
N ASN A 74 -1.84 -17.99 10.64
CA ASN A 74 -3.22 -18.25 11.06
C ASN A 74 -4.26 -17.53 10.19
N GLU A 75 -4.07 -16.24 9.90
CA GLU A 75 -5.02 -15.45 9.10
C GLU A 75 -4.32 -14.48 8.11
N PRO A 76 -3.41 -14.96 7.25
CA PRO A 76 -2.59 -14.07 6.41
C PRO A 76 -3.42 -13.23 5.44
N HIS A 77 -4.53 -13.77 4.93
CA HIS A 77 -5.45 -13.04 4.06
C HIS A 77 -6.12 -11.86 4.76
N LYS A 78 -6.54 -12.03 6.01
CA LYS A 78 -7.22 -10.99 6.78
C LYS A 78 -6.27 -9.83 7.06
N ILE A 79 -5.06 -10.14 7.54
CA ILE A 79 -4.01 -9.15 7.80
C ILE A 79 -3.64 -8.41 6.51
N LEU A 80 -3.50 -9.14 5.40
CA LEU A 80 -3.20 -8.54 4.11
C LEU A 80 -4.31 -7.61 3.63
N ASN A 81 -5.57 -8.05 3.68
CA ASN A 81 -6.71 -7.26 3.24
C ASN A 81 -6.84 -5.98 4.06
N GLU A 82 -6.73 -6.08 5.39
CA GLU A 82 -6.71 -4.91 6.26
C GLU A 82 -5.56 -3.95 5.92
N GLY A 83 -4.36 -4.50 5.67
CA GLY A 83 -3.21 -3.73 5.23
C GLY A 83 -3.44 -2.99 3.91
N LEU A 84 -4.05 -3.65 2.92
CA LEU A 84 -4.39 -3.06 1.63
C LEU A 84 -5.45 -1.97 1.76
N LEU A 85 -6.48 -2.18 2.60
CA LEU A 85 -7.48 -1.16 2.90
C LEU A 85 -6.83 0.07 3.53
N ARG A 86 -5.92 -0.11 4.48
CA ARG A 86 -5.17 1.00 5.10
C ARG A 86 -4.27 1.74 4.10
N ILE A 87 -3.62 1.02 3.18
CA ILE A 87 -2.85 1.65 2.09
C ILE A 87 -3.78 2.50 1.21
N ARG A 88 -4.89 1.92 0.75
CA ARG A 88 -5.87 2.60 -0.11
C ARG A 88 -6.48 3.82 0.59
N LEU A 89 -6.81 3.71 1.88
CA LEU A 89 -7.32 4.82 2.68
C LEU A 89 -6.33 5.99 2.68
N ARG A 90 -5.04 5.73 2.94
CA ARG A 90 -4.00 6.78 2.90
C ARG A 90 -3.89 7.45 1.53
N SER A 91 -4.00 6.68 0.45
CA SER A 91 -3.97 7.23 -0.91
C SER A 91 -5.16 8.16 -1.17
N TRP A 92 -6.36 7.78 -0.75
CA TRP A 92 -7.55 8.64 -0.83
C TRP A 92 -7.44 9.87 0.06
N GLU A 93 -6.86 9.76 1.25
CA GLU A 93 -6.62 10.91 2.13
C GLU A 93 -5.60 11.89 1.53
N LYS A 94 -4.54 11.40 0.87
CA LYS A 94 -3.62 12.25 0.09
C LYS A 94 -4.37 12.95 -1.06
N LYS A 95 -5.21 12.21 -1.80
CA LYS A 95 -6.03 12.77 -2.90
C LYS A 95 -6.99 13.85 -2.38
N ARG A 96 -7.65 13.63 -1.23
CA ARG A 96 -8.50 14.60 -0.53
C ARG A 96 -7.77 15.91 -0.24
N GLN A 97 -6.55 15.82 0.29
CA GLN A 97 -5.75 17.02 0.58
C GLN A 97 -5.38 17.77 -0.70
N SER A 98 -5.04 17.05 -1.78
CA SER A 98 -4.72 17.65 -3.08
C SER A 98 -5.93 18.35 -3.69
N ASN A 99 -7.08 17.66 -3.75
CA ASN A 99 -8.34 18.22 -4.26
C ASN A 99 -8.76 19.47 -3.48
N LYS A 100 -8.65 19.46 -2.14
CA LYS A 100 -8.90 20.65 -1.32
C LYS A 100 -8.02 21.84 -1.73
N ARG A 101 -6.70 21.62 -1.87
CA ARG A 101 -5.76 22.68 -2.26
C ARG A 101 -6.08 23.23 -3.65
N LEU A 102 -6.44 22.36 -4.60
CA LEU A 102 -6.84 22.77 -5.95
C LEU A 102 -8.12 23.60 -5.92
N LEU A 103 -9.14 23.16 -5.18
CA LEU A 103 -10.37 23.95 -4.98
C LEU A 103 -10.08 25.34 -4.42
N ASP A 104 -9.24 25.43 -3.37
CA ASP A 104 -8.89 26.70 -2.75
C ASP A 104 -8.20 27.64 -3.76
N ILE A 105 -7.31 27.12 -4.62
CA ILE A 105 -6.62 27.89 -5.68
C ILE A 105 -7.61 28.34 -6.76
N THR A 106 -8.39 27.42 -7.33
CA THR A 106 -9.32 27.72 -8.44
C THR A 106 -10.39 28.74 -8.01
N GLN A 107 -10.86 28.67 -6.76
CA GLN A 107 -11.81 29.64 -6.21
C GLN A 107 -11.21 31.05 -6.08
N LEU A 108 -9.92 31.15 -5.75
CA LEU A 108 -9.22 32.44 -5.66
C LEU A 108 -9.00 33.07 -7.04
N GLU A 109 -8.74 32.25 -8.06
CA GLU A 109 -8.54 32.71 -9.45
C GLU A 109 -9.86 33.10 -10.14
N GLY A 110 -11.00 32.64 -9.63
CA GLY A 110 -12.33 33.22 -9.85
C GLY A 110 -12.95 33.06 -11.23
N ASN A 111 -12.28 32.38 -12.17
CA ASN A 111 -12.66 32.41 -13.60
C ASN A 111 -12.98 31.03 -14.23
N ASP A 112 -12.95 29.93 -13.47
CA ASP A 112 -13.19 28.59 -14.05
C ASP A 112 -14.27 27.81 -13.27
N SER A 113 -15.53 28.10 -13.59
CA SER A 113 -16.68 27.45 -12.98
C SER A 113 -16.77 25.96 -13.32
N GLU A 114 -16.28 25.55 -14.49
CA GLU A 114 -16.31 24.14 -14.93
C GLU A 114 -15.28 23.34 -14.14
N ALA A 115 -14.06 23.86 -13.98
CA ALA A 115 -13.04 23.23 -13.13
C ALA A 115 -13.47 23.12 -11.66
N ILE A 116 -14.16 24.14 -11.12
CA ILE A 116 -14.72 24.07 -9.76
C ILE A 116 -15.75 22.95 -9.66
N GLU A 117 -16.65 22.81 -10.64
CA GLU A 117 -17.66 21.75 -10.63
C GLU A 117 -17.03 20.36 -10.66
N GLU A 118 -16.04 20.13 -11.52
CA GLU A 118 -15.33 18.86 -11.62
C GLU A 118 -14.59 18.51 -10.33
N LEU A 119 -13.91 19.48 -9.71
CA LEU A 119 -13.25 19.27 -8.43
C LEU A 119 -14.24 18.96 -7.29
N LEU A 120 -15.46 19.52 -7.33
CA LEU A 120 -16.52 19.18 -6.36
C LEU A 120 -17.08 17.77 -6.58
N LYS A 121 -17.24 17.32 -7.83
CA LYS A 121 -17.61 15.93 -8.15
C LYS A 121 -16.55 14.96 -7.65
N GLU A 122 -15.29 15.24 -7.95
CA GLU A 122 -14.16 14.44 -7.46
C GLU A 122 -14.13 14.40 -5.92
N ARG A 123 -14.42 15.52 -5.25
CA ARG A 123 -14.51 15.57 -3.79
C ARG A 123 -15.56 14.64 -3.23
N LEU A 124 -16.74 14.57 -3.86
CA LEU A 124 -17.80 13.65 -3.43
C LEU A 124 -17.33 12.19 -3.54
N GLU A 125 -16.75 11.81 -4.68
CA GLU A 125 -16.19 10.47 -4.90
C GLU A 125 -15.14 10.12 -3.83
N ILE A 126 -14.22 11.05 -3.54
CA ILE A 126 -13.18 10.87 -2.51
C ILE A 126 -13.79 10.58 -1.13
N GLU A 127 -14.80 11.35 -0.72
CA GLU A 127 -15.42 11.17 0.60
C GLU A 127 -16.22 9.85 0.68
N GLU A 128 -16.93 9.46 -0.38
CA GLU A 128 -17.63 8.18 -0.48
C GLU A 128 -16.68 6.99 -0.36
N GLU A 129 -15.55 7.04 -1.08
CA GLU A 129 -14.52 6.01 -1.04
C GLU A 129 -13.87 5.88 0.34
N ILE A 130 -13.56 7.01 0.99
CA ILE A 130 -13.02 7.03 2.35
C ILE A 130 -14.02 6.44 3.34
N ALA A 131 -15.30 6.83 3.25
CA ALA A 131 -16.35 6.32 4.13
C ALA A 131 -16.52 4.81 3.98
N ARG A 132 -16.55 4.31 2.75
CA ARG A 132 -16.67 2.88 2.48
C ARG A 132 -15.49 2.09 3.05
N ILE A 133 -14.25 2.54 2.82
CA ILE A 133 -13.06 1.85 3.34
C ILE A 133 -13.04 1.85 4.87
N LYS A 134 -13.50 2.93 5.52
CA LYS A 134 -13.60 2.97 6.99
C LYS A 134 -14.62 1.97 7.52
N GLN A 135 -15.77 1.81 6.85
CA GLN A 135 -16.75 0.79 7.21
C GLN A 135 -16.21 -0.64 7.02
N GLU A 136 -15.39 -0.88 5.99
CA GLU A 136 -14.73 -2.17 5.77
C GLU A 136 -13.64 -2.49 6.81
N LEU A 137 -13.15 -1.48 7.55
CA LEU A 137 -12.12 -1.61 8.59
C LEU A 137 -12.69 -1.77 10.01
N GLU A 138 -13.99 -1.56 10.21
CA GLU A 138 -14.72 -1.73 11.48
C GLU A 138 -15.09 -3.20 11.73
#